data_AF-A0A7L3ACB2-F1
#
_entry.id   AF-A0A7L3ACB2-F1
#
_cell.length_a   1.000
_cell.length_b   1.000
_cell.length_c   1.000
_cell.angle_alpha   90.00
_cell.angle_beta   90.00
_cell.angle_gamma   90.00
#
_symmetry.space_group_name_H-M   'P 1'
#
loop_
_entity.id
_entity.type
_entity.pdbx_description
1 polymer ?
#
loop_
_entity_poly.entity_id
_entity_poly.type
_entity_poly.pdbx_seq_one_letter_code
_entity_poly.pdbx_strand_id
1 'polypeptide(L)' 'NPRQRGFIRAAGCFENLKVLQTIIQSTKREHRPLGVVFVEIAKAFDSLSHQHILHTLQQRRVDPQIISLVSNMYK' A
#
# COMPACT_ATOMS: atom_id res chain seq x y z
N ASN A 1 -6.36 -4.44 2.23
CA ASN A 1 -6.21 -4.93 0.84
C ASN A 1 -5.35 -6.19 0.88
N PRO A 2 -5.84 -7.36 0.42
CA PRO A 2 -5.10 -8.63 0.44
C PRO A 2 -3.83 -8.65 -0.42
N ARG A 3 -3.65 -7.68 -1.34
CA ARG A 3 -2.46 -7.57 -2.20
C ARG A 3 -1.38 -6.63 -1.63
N GLN A 4 -1.61 -5.96 -0.50
CA GLN A 4 -0.59 -5.18 0.20
C GLN A 4 0.50 -6.14 0.69
N ARG A 5 1.76 -5.89 0.35
CA ARG A 5 2.91 -6.70 0.81
C ARG A 5 3.97 -5.91 1.56
N GLY A 6 4.00 -4.59 1.40
CA GLY A 6 4.86 -3.71 2.20
C GLY A 6 4.31 -3.52 3.61
N PHE A 7 5.20 -3.43 4.60
CA PHE A 7 4.89 -3.12 6.00
C PHE A 7 3.88 -4.07 6.67
N ILE A 8 3.77 -5.30 6.18
CA ILE A 8 2.98 -6.36 6.81
C ILE A 8 3.82 -7.62 7.00
N ARG A 9 3.39 -8.50 7.90
CA ARG A 9 4.02 -9.81 8.08
C ARG A 9 3.58 -10.77 6.96
N ALA A 10 4.30 -10.75 5.85
CA ALA A 10 4.09 -11.62 4.70
C ALA A 10 5.43 -11.97 4.02
N ALA A 11 5.43 -12.80 2.97
CA ALA A 11 6.63 -13.17 2.20
C ALA A 11 7.21 -12.00 1.33
N GLY A 12 6.86 -10.76 1.67
CA GLY A 12 7.32 -9.56 0.99
C GLY A 12 6.73 -9.36 -0.41
N CYS A 13 7.34 -8.46 -1.17
CA CYS A 13 6.86 -8.04 -2.50
C CYS A 13 7.08 -9.10 -3.60
N PHE A 14 7.84 -10.16 -3.32
CA PHE A 14 8.12 -11.22 -4.28
C PHE A 14 6.85 -11.86 -4.85
N GLU A 15 5.83 -12.06 -4.01
CA GLU A 15 4.55 -12.60 -4.46
C GLU A 15 3.89 -11.71 -5.53
N ASN A 16 3.87 -10.39 -5.32
CA ASN A 16 3.30 -9.46 -6.29
C ASN A 16 4.10 -9.42 -7.60
N LEU A 17 5.43 -9.48 -7.50
CA LEU A 17 6.33 -9.54 -8.67
C LEU A 17 6.11 -10.82 -9.47
N LYS A 18 5.94 -11.98 -8.80
CA LYS A 18 5.67 -13.25 -9.49
C LYS A 18 4.32 -13.25 -10.18
N VAL A 19 3.27 -12.73 -9.53
CA VAL A 19 1.96 -12.57 -10.17
C VAL A 19 2.07 -11.70 -11.43
N LEU A 20 2.73 -10.54 -11.34
CA LEU A 20 2.93 -9.66 -12.51
C LEU A 20 3.71 -10.35 -13.63
N GLN A 21 4.79 -11.05 -13.28
CA GLN A 21 5.61 -11.81 -14.23
C GLN A 21 4.76 -12.88 -14.95
N THR A 22 3.95 -13.64 -14.22
CA THR A 22 3.08 -14.67 -14.80
C THR A 22 2.05 -14.07 -15.75
N ILE A 23 1.43 -12.94 -15.39
CA ILE A 23 0.47 -12.24 -16.26
C ILE A 23 1.16 -11.83 -17.57
N ILE A 24 2.31 -11.16 -17.49
CA ILE A 24 3.08 -10.73 -18.66
C ILE A 24 3.45 -11.92 -19.55
N GLN A 25 3.91 -13.02 -18.96
CA GLN A 25 4.28 -14.23 -19.71
C GLN A 25 3.09 -14.89 -20.40
N SER A 26 1.93 -14.97 -19.72
CA SER A 26 0.70 -15.54 -20.30
C SER A 26 0.20 -14.72 -21.47
N THR A 27 0.13 -13.39 -21.30
CA THR A 27 -0.34 -12.49 -22.35
C THR A 27 0.56 -12.51 -23.58
N LYS A 28 1.89 -12.59 -23.39
CA LYS A 28 2.84 -12.78 -24.50
C LYS A 28 2.60 -14.08 -25.26
N ARG A 29 2.39 -15.19 -24.55
CA ARG A 29 2.11 -16.51 -25.15
C ARG A 29 0.79 -16.51 -25.94
N GLU A 30 -0.19 -15.75 -25.49
CA GLU A 30 -1.51 -15.66 -26.11
C GLU A 30 -1.59 -14.60 -27.22
N HIS A 31 -0.50 -13.87 -27.51
CA HIS A 31 -0.46 -12.76 -28.47
C HIS A 31 -1.55 -11.69 -28.23
N ARG A 32 -1.85 -11.43 -26.95
CA ARG A 32 -2.83 -10.40 -26.56
C ARG A 32 -2.13 -9.11 -26.12
N PRO A 33 -2.76 -7.94 -26.28
CA PRO A 33 -2.23 -6.69 -25.73
C PRO A 33 -2.34 -6.67 -24.20
N LEU A 34 -1.34 -6.08 -23.53
CA LEU A 34 -1.32 -5.83 -22.08
C LEU A 34 -0.80 -4.42 -21.81
N GLY A 35 -1.59 -3.62 -21.09
CA GLY A 35 -1.14 -2.35 -20.51
C GLY A 35 -0.77 -2.53 -19.04
N VAL A 36 0.36 -1.95 -18.61
CA VAL A 36 0.77 -1.92 -17.20
C VAL A 36 1.03 -0.47 -16.82
N VAL A 37 0.42 -0.01 -15.74
CA VAL A 37 0.60 1.35 -15.21
C VAL A 37 1.27 1.26 -13.84
N PHE A 38 2.41 1.93 -13.70
CA PHE A 38 3.11 2.09 -12.43
C PHE A 38 2.77 3.48 -11.89
N VAL A 39 2.18 3.53 -10.70
CA VAL A 39 1.82 4.78 -10.02
C VAL A 39 2.72 4.93 -8.81
N GLU A 40 3.40 6.07 -8.72
CA GLU A 40 4.25 6.44 -7.60
C GLU A 40 3.74 7.73 -6.95
N ILE A 41 3.73 7.77 -5.62
CA ILE A 41 3.35 8.95 -4.85
C ILE A 41 4.64 9.63 -4.39
N ALA A 42 4.93 10.81 -4.95
CA ALA A 42 6.10 11.58 -4.55
C ALA A 42 6.03 11.96 -3.07
N LYS A 43 7.15 11.75 -2.35
CA LYS A 43 7.29 12.07 -0.92
C LYS A 43 6.11 11.54 -0.08
N ALA A 44 5.70 10.30 -0.29
CA ALA A 44 4.47 9.74 0.30
C ALA A 44 4.37 9.89 1.83
N PHE A 45 5.48 9.94 2.57
CA PHE A 45 5.45 10.17 4.01
C PHE A 45 5.34 11.66 4.38
N ASP A 46 5.91 12.56 3.58
CA ASP A 46 5.86 14.00 3.83
C ASP A 46 4.57 14.64 3.28
N SER A 47 3.98 14.06 2.24
CA SER A 47 2.81 14.63 1.54
C SER A 47 1.47 14.23 2.16
N LEU A 48 1.46 13.24 3.06
CA LEU A 48 0.25 12.85 3.78
C LEU A 48 0.00 13.78 4.97
N SER A 49 -1.20 14.34 5.06
CA SER A 49 -1.55 15.20 6.19
C SER A 49 -1.73 14.39 7.48
N HIS A 50 -1.30 14.95 8.61
CA HIS A 50 -1.51 14.33 9.92
C HIS A 50 -3.01 14.10 10.22
N GLN A 51 -3.87 15.00 9.75
CA GLN A 51 -5.32 14.84 9.86
C GLN A 51 -5.82 13.57 9.14
N HIS A 52 -5.25 13.24 7.97
CA HIS A 52 -5.60 12.02 7.24
C HIS A 52 -5.22 10.75 8.01
N ILE A 53 -4.05 10.76 8.67
CA ILE A 53 -3.60 9.66 9.53
C ILE A 53 -4.58 9.48 10.71
N LEU A 54 -4.90 10.56 11.44
CA LEU A 54 -5.80 10.50 12.59
C LEU A 54 -7.21 10.03 12.19
N HIS A 55 -7.75 10.55 11.09
CA HIS A 55 -9.05 10.12 10.59
C HIS A 55 -9.05 8.63 10.22
N THR A 56 -7.98 8.15 9.59
CA THR A 56 -7.84 6.73 9.25
C THR A 56 -7.83 5.85 10.50
N LEU A 57 -7.09 6.24 11.55
CA LEU A 57 -7.06 5.49 12.82
C LEU A 57 -8.44 5.44 13.48
N GLN A 58 -9.18 6.55 13.47
CA GLN A 58 -10.56 6.60 13.98
C GLN A 58 -11.49 5.68 13.18
N GLN A 59 -11.43 5.72 11.84
CA GLN A 59 -12.22 4.83 10.97
C GLN A 59 -11.91 3.35 11.20
N ARG A 60 -10.64 3.03 11.53
CA ARG A 60 -10.21 1.67 11.89
C ARG A 60 -10.53 1.28 13.34
N ARG A 61 -11.20 2.15 14.09
CA ARG A 61 -11.60 1.93 15.50
C ARG A 61 -10.41 1.61 16.40
N VAL A 62 -9.27 2.25 16.14
CA VAL A 62 -8.11 2.20 17.03
C VAL A 62 -8.48 2.89 18.35
N ASP A 63 -7.95 2.39 19.46
CA ASP A 63 -8.22 2.92 20.78
C ASP A 63 -7.89 4.43 20.87
N PRO A 64 -8.76 5.27 21.47
CA PRO A 64 -8.55 6.71 21.57
C PRO A 64 -7.23 7.12 22.25
N GLN A 65 -6.73 6.35 23.22
CA GLN A 65 -5.46 6.62 23.89
C GLN A 65 -4.27 6.43 22.94
N ILE A 66 -4.33 5.39 22.09
CA ILE A 66 -3.32 5.16 21.04
C ILE A 66 -3.37 6.25 19.98
N ILE A 67 -4.56 6.69 19.57
CA ILE A 67 -4.70 7.82 18.63
C ILE A 67 -4.10 9.09 19.23
N SER A 68 -4.34 9.36 20.51
CA SER A 68 -3.74 10.50 21.22
C SER A 68 -2.21 10.41 21.26
N LEU A 69 -1.66 9.22 21.57
CA LEU A 69 -0.22 8.98 21.55
C LEU A 69 0.38 9.29 20.17
N VAL A 70 -0.19 8.72 19.10
CA VAL A 70 0.27 8.94 17.73
C VAL A 70 0.18 10.42 17.36
N SER A 71 -0.91 11.11 17.70
CA SER A 71 -1.08 12.55 17.47
C SER A 71 0.03 13.38 18.11
N ASN A 72 0.46 13.02 19.32
CA ASN A 72 1.52 13.72 20.03
C ASN A 72 2.93 13.46 19.45
N MET A 73 3.14 12.39 18.67
CA MET A 73 4.43 12.14 17.99
C MET A 73 4.70 13.09 16.83
N TYR A 74 3.66 13.76 16.32
CA TYR A 74 3.74 14.70 15.20
C TYR A 74 3.73 16.17 15.63
N LYS A 75 3.72 16.44 16.93
CA LYS A 75 3.86 17.78 17.53
C LYS A 75 5.33 18.06 17.82
#